data_AF-A0A1S1U5L7-F1
#
_entry.id   AF-A0A1S1U5L7-F1
#
_cell.length_a   1.000
_cell.length_b   1.000
_cell.length_c   1.000
_cell.angle_alpha   90.00
_cell.angle_beta   90.00
_cell.angle_gamma   90.00
#
_symmetry.space_group_name_H-M   'P 1'
#
loop_
_entity.id
_entity.type
_entity.pdbx_description
1 polymer ?
#
loop_
_entity_poly.entity_id
_entity_poly.type
_entity_poly.pdbx_seq_one_letter_code
_entity_poly.pdbx_strand_id
1 'polypeptide(L)'
;MHLPAAPNDTQILDLIDAWIADLARGDYACAHARTAHDAYYGWTPALLRAVIEGYGSPEAYADGSVYRITPAALASGAPHERCVERPDCQDGAEAIAEARHSLPLNGAWSDLTATFRVESAAPGARLVLQEIHVF
;
A
#
# COMPACT_ATOMS: atom_id res chain seq x y z
N MET A 1 -4.29 12.85 3.29
CA MET A 1 -4.78 12.78 4.68
C MET A 1 -3.56 12.69 5.59
N HIS A 2 -3.62 13.26 6.79
CA HIS A 2 -2.51 13.17 7.76
C HIS A 2 -2.90 12.21 8.88
N LEU A 3 -1.99 11.31 9.26
CA LEU A 3 -2.14 10.52 10.47
C LEU A 3 -1.82 11.42 11.68
N PRO A 4 -2.46 11.20 12.85
CA PRO A 4 -2.03 11.85 14.09
C PRO A 4 -0.59 11.42 14.44
N ALA A 5 0.07 12.14 15.36
CA ALA A 5 1.47 11.88 15.73
C ALA A 5 1.73 10.47 16.29
N ALA A 6 0.75 9.90 16.98
CA ALA A 6 0.77 8.52 17.46
C ALA A 6 -0.49 7.80 16.92
N PRO A 7 -0.49 7.40 15.64
CA PRO A 7 -1.65 6.73 15.06
C PRO A 7 -1.78 5.33 15.63
N ASN A 8 -3.02 4.92 15.92
CA ASN A 8 -3.30 3.51 16.25
C ASN A 8 -3.39 2.66 14.97
N ASP A 9 -3.43 1.34 15.14
CA ASP A 9 -3.37 0.41 14.01
C ASP A 9 -4.60 0.53 13.10
N THR A 10 -5.78 0.78 13.68
CA THR A 10 -7.01 1.05 12.91
C THR A 10 -6.87 2.25 12.00
N GLN A 11 -6.29 3.35 12.49
CA GLN A 11 -6.08 4.57 11.69
C GLN A 11 -5.11 4.35 10.54
N ILE A 12 -4.07 3.52 10.75
CA ILE A 12 -3.12 3.16 9.69
C ILE A 12 -3.82 2.29 8.64
N LEU A 13 -4.54 1.26 9.07
CA LEU A 13 -5.25 0.35 8.19
C LEU A 13 -6.38 1.05 7.42
N ASP A 14 -7.14 1.95 8.05
CA ASP A 14 -8.18 2.74 7.37
C ASP A 14 -7.60 3.63 6.27
N LEU A 15 -6.38 4.16 6.46
CA LEU A 15 -5.69 4.93 5.43
C LEU A 15 -5.25 4.05 4.26
N ILE A 16 -4.77 2.84 4.54
CA ILE A 16 -4.43 1.84 3.52
C ILE A 16 -5.69 1.38 2.78
N ASP A 17 -6.80 1.13 3.48
CA ASP A 17 -8.08 0.76 2.88
C ASP A 17 -8.59 1.87 1.94
N ALA A 18 -8.43 3.14 2.32
CA ALA A 18 -8.73 4.29 1.45
C ALA A 18 -7.79 4.37 0.23
N TRP A 19 -6.51 4.02 0.39
CA TRP A 19 -5.56 3.92 -0.73
C TRP A 19 -5.95 2.82 -1.71
N ILE A 20 -6.31 1.63 -1.20
CA ILE A 20 -6.82 0.52 -2.02
C ILE A 20 -8.10 0.93 -2.75
N ALA A 21 -8.99 1.69 -2.11
CA ALA A 21 -10.21 2.19 -2.74
C ALA A 21 -9.97 3.21 -3.87
N ASP A 22 -8.89 4.01 -3.81
CA ASP A 22 -8.47 4.85 -4.94
C ASP A 22 -7.99 3.98 -6.12
N LEU A 23 -7.15 2.97 -5.83
CA LEU A 23 -6.65 2.05 -6.85
C LEU A 23 -7.76 1.23 -7.51
N ALA A 24 -8.75 0.78 -6.74
CA ALA A 24 -9.92 0.05 -7.26
C ALA A 24 -10.75 0.88 -8.25
N ARG A 25 -10.71 2.21 -8.14
CA ARG A 25 -11.32 3.14 -9.10
C ARG A 25 -10.41 3.46 -10.30
N GLY A 26 -9.20 2.93 -10.33
CA GLY A 26 -8.17 3.29 -11.31
C GLY A 26 -7.60 4.70 -11.09
N ASP A 27 -7.83 5.31 -9.93
CA ASP A 27 -7.37 6.66 -9.62
C ASP A 27 -5.97 6.63 -8.97
N TYR A 28 -4.99 6.24 -9.78
CA TYR A 28 -3.60 6.12 -9.34
C TYR A 28 -2.99 7.46 -8.92
N ALA A 29 -3.55 8.59 -9.38
CA ALA A 29 -3.11 9.92 -8.96
C ALA A 29 -3.54 10.21 -7.52
N CYS A 30 -4.81 9.92 -7.17
CA CYS A 30 -5.27 10.05 -5.78
C CYS A 30 -4.56 9.05 -4.85
N ALA A 31 -4.39 7.80 -5.30
CA ALA A 31 -3.66 6.79 -4.54
C ALA A 31 -2.22 7.25 -4.25
N HIS A 32 -1.51 7.73 -5.28
CA HIS A 32 -0.17 8.27 -5.13
C HIS A 32 -0.12 9.47 -4.17
N ALA A 33 -1.06 10.40 -4.28
CA ALA A 33 -1.11 11.59 -3.41
C ALA A 33 -1.48 11.27 -1.94
N ARG A 34 -2.04 10.08 -1.67
CA ARG A 34 -2.46 9.68 -0.32
C ARG A 34 -1.29 9.24 0.55
N THR A 35 -0.21 8.75 -0.06
CA THR A 35 0.99 8.28 0.63
C THR A 35 2.17 9.18 0.31
N ALA A 36 3.12 9.26 1.25
CA ALA A 36 4.49 9.59 0.88
C ALA A 36 5.12 8.36 0.19
N HIS A 37 6.30 8.55 -0.38
CA HIS A 37 6.99 7.51 -1.14
C HIS A 37 8.46 7.53 -0.78
N ASP A 38 9.03 6.34 -0.63
CA ASP A 38 10.48 6.22 -0.52
C ASP A 38 11.13 6.65 -1.84
N ALA A 39 12.11 7.56 -1.76
CA ALA A 39 12.76 8.15 -2.92
C ALA A 39 13.54 7.12 -3.76
N TYR A 40 13.97 6.02 -3.16
CA TYR A 40 14.69 4.94 -3.84
C TYR A 40 13.82 4.28 -4.92
N TYR A 41 12.54 4.03 -4.64
CA TYR A 41 11.63 3.32 -5.55
C TYR A 41 11.05 4.21 -6.65
N GLY A 42 11.15 5.54 -6.51
CA GLY A 42 10.72 6.48 -7.55
C GLY A 42 9.24 6.36 -7.92
N TRP A 43 8.37 6.03 -6.96
CA TRP A 43 6.95 5.81 -7.20
C TRP A 43 6.30 7.01 -7.90
N THR A 44 5.60 6.69 -8.99
CA THR A 44 4.73 7.61 -9.73
C THR A 44 3.37 6.93 -9.93
N PRO A 45 2.29 7.68 -10.25
CA PRO A 45 1.01 7.08 -10.61
C PRO A 45 1.12 6.07 -11.75
N ALA A 46 1.99 6.33 -12.73
CA ALA A 46 2.23 5.44 -13.86
C ALA A 46 2.94 4.15 -13.44
N LEU A 47 3.94 4.24 -12.55
CA LEU A 47 4.66 3.08 -12.03
C LEU A 47 3.77 2.23 -11.12
N LEU A 48 2.99 2.85 -10.23
CA LEU A 48 1.99 2.14 -9.41
C LEU A 48 1.06 1.30 -10.27
N ARG A 49 0.53 1.91 -11.33
CA ARG A 49 -0.33 1.22 -12.29
C ARG A 49 0.40 0.05 -12.94
N ALA A 50 1.60 0.27 -13.47
CA ALA A 50 2.36 -0.76 -14.16
C ALA A 50 2.65 -1.96 -13.25
N VAL A 51 3.12 -1.70 -12.03
CA VAL A 51 3.43 -2.76 -11.05
C VAL A 51 2.18 -3.55 -10.65
N ILE A 52 1.04 -2.90 -10.45
CA ILE A 52 -0.20 -3.60 -10.15
C ILE A 52 -0.66 -4.42 -11.36
N GLU A 53 -0.66 -3.83 -12.55
CA GLU A 53 -1.10 -4.49 -13.78
C GLU A 53 -0.22 -5.68 -14.16
N GLY A 54 1.07 -5.64 -13.83
CA GLY A 54 2.04 -6.72 -14.00
C GLY A 54 2.30 -7.54 -12.73
N TYR A 55 1.38 -7.54 -11.75
CA TYR A 55 1.42 -8.42 -10.58
C TYR A 55 2.74 -8.35 -9.79
N GLY A 56 3.17 -7.14 -9.42
CA GLY A 56 4.42 -6.89 -8.71
C GLY A 56 5.61 -6.59 -9.63
N SER A 57 5.45 -6.72 -10.94
CA SER A 57 6.43 -6.32 -11.95
C SER A 57 5.89 -5.17 -12.81
N PRO A 58 6.70 -4.15 -13.14
CA PRO A 58 6.28 -3.09 -14.06
C PRO A 58 6.23 -3.55 -15.52
N GLU A 59 6.80 -4.71 -15.84
CA GLU A 59 6.76 -5.30 -17.17
C GLU A 59 5.39 -5.94 -17.43
N ALA A 60 4.86 -5.72 -18.63
CA ALA A 60 3.63 -6.38 -19.05
C ALA A 60 3.88 -7.88 -19.29
N TYR A 61 2.91 -8.71 -18.93
CA TYR A 61 2.95 -10.13 -19.26
C TYR A 61 2.90 -10.35 -20.78
N ALA A 62 3.69 -11.32 -21.26
CA ALA A 62 3.76 -11.65 -22.69
C ALA A 62 2.43 -12.16 -23.26
N ASP A 63 1.56 -12.71 -22.41
CA ASP A 63 0.22 -13.20 -22.79
C ASP A 63 -0.86 -12.10 -22.78
N GLY A 64 -0.50 -10.86 -22.42
CA GLY A 64 -1.40 -9.73 -22.34
C GLY A 64 -2.28 -9.69 -21.09
N SER A 65 -2.00 -10.51 -20.08
CA SER A 65 -2.69 -10.46 -18.79
C SER A 65 -2.52 -9.10 -18.12
N VAL A 66 -3.62 -8.58 -17.57
CA VAL A 66 -3.66 -7.29 -16.86
C VAL A 66 -4.42 -7.46 -15.56
N TYR A 67 -3.75 -7.17 -14.44
CA TYR A 67 -4.36 -7.24 -13.12
C TYR A 67 -4.97 -5.90 -12.71
N ARG A 68 -6.12 -5.96 -12.03
CA ARG A 68 -6.87 -4.80 -11.56
C ARG A 68 -7.25 -4.97 -10.10
N ILE A 69 -7.11 -3.89 -9.34
CA ILE A 69 -7.55 -3.86 -7.96
C ILE A 69 -9.07 -3.98 -7.92
N THR A 70 -9.55 -4.93 -7.14
CA THR A 70 -10.97 -5.14 -6.86
C THR A 70 -11.33 -4.42 -5.57
N PRO A 71 -12.48 -3.75 -5.44
CA PRO A 71 -12.92 -3.24 -4.14
C PRO A 71 -12.90 -4.36 -3.09
N ALA A 72 -12.29 -4.12 -1.92
CA ALA A 72 -12.07 -5.16 -0.90
C ALA A 72 -13.36 -5.92 -0.51
N ALA A 73 -14.50 -5.22 -0.44
CA ALA A 73 -15.80 -5.80 -0.12
C ALA A 73 -16.37 -6.74 -1.21
N LEU A 74 -15.81 -6.71 -2.42
CA LEU A 74 -16.18 -7.57 -3.55
C LEU A 74 -15.17 -8.71 -3.79
N ALA A 75 -14.03 -8.69 -3.10
CA ALA A 75 -13.02 -9.72 -3.24
C ALA A 75 -13.41 -10.98 -2.45
N SER A 76 -13.30 -12.13 -3.10
CA SER A 76 -13.47 -13.43 -2.46
C SER A 76 -12.20 -13.85 -1.69
N GLY A 77 -12.37 -14.73 -0.70
CA GLY A 77 -11.28 -15.18 0.17
C GLY A 77 -11.00 -14.22 1.33
N ALA A 78 -9.77 -14.29 1.86
CA ALA A 78 -9.28 -13.42 2.92
C ALA A 78 -7.89 -12.86 2.52
N PRO A 79 -7.53 -11.65 2.96
CA PRO A 79 -6.20 -11.10 2.72
C PRO A 79 -5.14 -12.03 3.32
N HIS A 80 -4.04 -12.23 2.59
CA HIS A 80 -2.89 -13.00 3.10
C HIS A 80 -2.19 -12.21 4.22
N GLU A 81 -2.02 -10.90 4.02
CA GLU A 81 -1.43 -9.96 4.95
C GLU A 81 -2.40 -8.79 5.22
N ARG A 82 -2.58 -8.48 6.50
CA ARG A 82 -3.26 -7.27 6.99
C ARG A 82 -2.80 -7.00 8.42
N CYS A 83 -1.60 -6.45 8.55
CA CYS A 83 -0.96 -6.28 9.85
C CYS A 83 -0.27 -4.92 9.99
N VAL A 84 -0.10 -4.52 11.25
CA VAL A 84 0.71 -3.37 11.68
C VAL A 84 1.65 -3.89 12.75
N GLU A 85 2.94 -3.65 12.57
CA GLU A 85 4.00 -4.02 13.50
C GLU A 85 4.69 -2.77 14.01
N ARG A 86 5.06 -2.77 15.29
CA ARG A 86 5.75 -1.66 15.93
C ARG A 86 7.09 -2.16 16.45
N PRO A 87 8.20 -1.50 16.13
CA PRO A 87 9.50 -1.91 16.64
C PRO A 87 9.55 -1.79 18.17
N ASP A 88 10.14 -2.79 18.83
CA ASP A 88 10.29 -2.83 20.29
C ASP A 88 11.21 -1.72 20.83
N CYS A 89 12.14 -1.23 20.01
CA CYS A 89 13.03 -0.12 20.33
C CYS A 89 12.83 1.06 19.36
N GLN A 90 12.51 2.23 19.91
CA GLN A 90 12.37 3.50 19.18
C GLN A 90 13.68 4.31 19.15
N ASP A 91 14.83 3.69 19.41
CA ASP A 91 16.10 4.41 19.54
C ASP A 91 16.54 4.96 18.17
N GLY A 92 16.17 6.21 17.90
CA GLY A 92 16.62 7.00 16.76
C GLY A 92 15.98 6.68 15.41
N ALA A 93 15.02 5.75 15.33
CA ALA A 93 14.33 5.40 14.08
C ALA A 93 13.20 6.40 13.77
N GLU A 94 13.18 6.95 12.55
CA GLU A 94 12.08 7.80 12.06
C GLU A 94 10.77 7.01 11.90
N ALA A 95 10.87 5.69 11.68
CA ALA A 95 9.74 4.79 11.54
C ALA A 95 9.19 4.34 12.90
N ILE A 96 7.89 4.57 13.11
CA ILE A 96 7.16 4.23 14.34
C ILE A 96 6.26 3.00 14.20
N ALA A 97 6.01 2.56 12.96
CA ALA A 97 5.36 1.30 12.64
C ALA A 97 5.70 0.87 11.20
N GLU A 98 5.52 -0.41 10.93
CA GLU A 98 5.46 -1.00 9.59
C GLU A 98 4.07 -1.58 9.37
N ALA A 99 3.51 -1.43 8.17
CA ALA A 99 2.22 -1.98 7.82
C ALA A 99 2.31 -2.76 6.50
N ARG A 100 1.66 -3.92 6.47
CA ARG A 100 1.62 -4.80 5.29
C ARG A 100 0.18 -5.15 4.98
N HIS A 101 -0.18 -5.04 3.71
CA HIS A 101 -1.55 -5.30 3.26
C HIS A 101 -1.57 -5.96 1.89
N SER A 102 -2.21 -7.12 1.79
CA SER A 102 -2.46 -7.78 0.52
C SER A 102 -3.39 -6.95 -0.35
N LEU A 103 -3.25 -7.08 -1.67
CA LEU A 103 -4.04 -6.37 -2.64
C LEU A 103 -5.10 -7.32 -3.21
N PRO A 104 -6.38 -6.92 -3.22
CA PRO A 104 -7.43 -7.68 -3.88
C PRO A 104 -7.33 -7.48 -5.39
N LEU A 105 -7.11 -8.54 -6.16
CA LEU A 105 -6.95 -8.50 -7.61
C LEU A 105 -7.97 -9.39 -8.32
N ASN A 106 -8.57 -8.87 -9.38
CA ASN A 106 -9.45 -9.62 -10.30
C ASN A 106 -10.51 -10.51 -9.60
N GLY A 107 -11.14 -10.02 -8.52
CA GLY A 107 -12.21 -10.72 -7.80
C GLY A 107 -11.77 -11.55 -6.59
N ALA A 108 -10.47 -11.62 -6.27
CA ALA A 108 -9.96 -12.39 -5.15
C ALA A 108 -8.86 -11.64 -4.39
N TRP A 109 -8.68 -11.95 -3.11
CA TRP A 109 -7.45 -11.58 -2.40
C TRP A 109 -6.25 -12.32 -3.01
N SER A 110 -5.13 -11.63 -3.16
CA SER A 110 -3.89 -12.16 -3.74
C SER A 110 -2.72 -12.10 -2.75
N ASP A 111 -1.61 -12.73 -3.11
CA ASP A 111 -0.33 -12.61 -2.39
C ASP A 111 0.42 -11.31 -2.73
N LEU A 112 -0.03 -10.53 -3.74
CA LEU A 112 0.53 -9.22 -4.04
C LEU A 112 0.30 -8.30 -2.85
N THR A 113 1.39 -7.86 -2.22
CA THR A 113 1.37 -7.19 -0.92
C THR A 113 2.08 -5.85 -1.04
N ALA A 114 1.40 -4.79 -0.58
CA ALA A 114 1.98 -3.47 -0.42
C ALA A 114 2.54 -3.31 1.00
N THR A 115 3.78 -2.82 1.09
CA THR A 115 4.47 -2.56 2.34
C THR A 115 4.63 -1.06 2.56
N PHE A 116 4.39 -0.64 3.80
CA PHE A 116 4.42 0.76 4.18
C PHE A 116 5.21 0.94 5.47
N ARG A 117 5.97 2.04 5.55
CA ARG A 117 6.44 2.56 6.83
C ARG A 117 5.52 3.66 7.31
N VAL A 118 5.33 3.76 8.62
CA VAL A 118 4.72 4.92 9.25
C VAL A 118 5.83 5.73 9.88
N GLU A 119 6.04 6.95 9.39
CA GLU A 119 7.11 7.82 9.84
C GLU A 119 6.55 9.02 10.62
N SER A 120 7.26 9.41 11.67
CA SER A 120 6.95 10.65 12.40
C SER A 120 7.20 11.86 11.50
N ALA A 121 6.24 12.78 11.42
CA ALA A 121 6.36 13.98 10.60
C ALA A 121 5.51 15.12 11.18
N ALA A 122 6.11 16.21 11.68
CA ALA A 122 5.35 17.29 12.32
C ALA A 122 4.29 17.91 11.35
N PRO A 123 3.01 18.07 11.75
CA PRO A 123 2.44 17.90 13.09
C PRO A 123 1.84 16.51 13.42
N GLY A 124 2.12 15.46 12.66
CA GLY A 124 1.60 14.11 12.86
C GLY A 124 2.53 12.98 12.40
N ALA A 125 1.99 12.08 11.58
CA ALA A 125 2.73 11.01 10.95
C ALA A 125 2.32 10.86 9.47
N ARG A 126 3.18 10.20 8.68
CA ARG A 126 2.93 9.91 7.27
C ARG A 126 3.07 8.42 6.99
N LEU A 127 2.22 7.93 6.09
CA LEU A 127 2.32 6.59 5.53
C LEU A 127 3.20 6.65 4.28
N VAL A 128 4.32 5.96 4.28
CA VAL A 128 5.32 5.95 3.19
C VAL A 128 5.25 4.61 2.49
N LEU A 129 4.83 4.60 1.22
CA LEU A 129 4.88 3.41 0.39
C LEU A 129 6.34 3.02 0.14
N GLN A 130 6.64 1.76 0.43
CA GLN A 130 7.95 1.16 0.21
C GLN A 130 7.92 0.34 -1.08
N GLU A 131 7.31 -0.84 -1.02
CA GLU A 131 7.33 -1.82 -2.09
C GLU A 131 5.94 -2.41 -2.33
N ILE A 132 5.72 -2.91 -3.55
CA ILE A 132 4.59 -3.76 -3.90
C ILE A 132 5.18 -4.99 -4.59
N HIS A 133 5.03 -6.16 -3.98
CA HIS A 133 5.65 -7.41 -4.43
C HIS A 133 4.84 -8.63 -4.00
N VAL A 134 5.18 -9.79 -4.56
CA VAL A 134 4.56 -11.09 -4.28
C VAL A 134 5.35 -11.80 -3.18
N PHE A 135 4.65 -12.35 -2.20
CA PHE A 135 5.23 -13.20 -1.13
C PHE A 135 4.85 -14.67 -1.28
#